data_AF-A0A836U8P7-F1
#
_entry.id   AF-A0A836U8P7-F1
#
_cell.length_a   1.000
_cell.length_b   1.000
_cell.length_c   1.000
_cell.angle_alpha   90.00
_cell.angle_beta   90.00
_cell.angle_gamma   90.00
#
_symmetry.space_group_name_H-M   'P 1'
#
loop_
_entity.id
_entity.type
_entity.pdbx_description
1 polymer ?
#
loop_
_entity_poly.entity_id
_entity_poly.type
_entity_poly.pdbx_seq_one_letter_code
_entity_poly.pdbx_strand_id
1 'polypeptide(L)' 'DDERFSGFAFGIGIDRIAMIHHGIDDIRLFLESDMRFTRQFPS' A
#
# COMPACT_ATOMS: atom_id res chain seq x y z
N ASP A 1 33.86 3.22 21.09
CA ASP A 1 32.72 3.09 22.01
C ASP A 1 31.49 3.39 21.17
N ASP A 2 31.06 2.36 20.43
CA ASP A 2 29.96 2.45 19.45
C ASP A 2 28.71 1.73 19.97
N GLU A 3 28.68 1.40 21.26
CA GLU A 3 27.64 0.59 21.90
C GLU A 3 26.35 1.37 22.21
N ARG A 4 26.22 2.62 21.76
CA ARG A 4 25.14 3.55 22.19
C ARG A 4 24.07 3.85 21.15
N PHE A 5 24.01 3.12 20.04
CA PHE A 5 23.01 3.38 19.00
C PHE A 5 22.23 2.13 18.63
N SER A 6 20.96 2.11 19.03
CA SER A 6 19.96 1.12 18.64
C SER A 6 18.86 1.82 17.84
N GLY A 7 18.41 1.19 16.75
CA GLY A 7 17.34 1.73 15.89
C GLY A 7 16.45 0.63 15.35
N PHE A 8 15.22 0.97 15.02
CA PHE A 8 14.25 0.10 14.38
C PHE A 8 13.83 0.71 13.04
N ALA A 9 13.61 -0.14 12.04
CA ALA A 9 13.07 0.23 10.75
C ALA A 9 11.88 -0.68 10.41
N PHE A 10 10.85 -0.10 9.80
CA PHE A 10 9.72 -0.82 9.26
C PHE A 10 9.39 -0.32 7.87
N GLY A 11 8.81 -1.20 7.08
CA GLY A 11 8.25 -0.90 5.77
C GLY A 11 6.87 -1.52 5.68
N ILE A 12 5.94 -0.78 5.09
CA ILE A 12 4.57 -1.23 4.88
C ILE A 12 4.26 -1.03 3.39
N GLY A 13 3.70 -2.06 2.77
CA GLY A 13 3.17 -1.98 1.41
C GLY A 13 1.76 -1.38 1.45
N ILE A 14 1.60 -0.15 0.98
CA ILE A 14 0.29 0.53 0.95
C ILE A 14 -0.72 -0.24 0.08
N ASP A 15 -0.26 -0.83 -1.03
CA ASP A 15 -1.10 -1.63 -1.93
C ASP A 15 -1.68 -2.85 -1.20
N ARG A 16 -0.88 -3.52 -0.37
CA ARG A 16 -1.32 -4.70 0.41
C ARG A 16 -2.40 -4.32 1.42
N ILE A 17 -2.24 -3.17 2.09
CA ILE A 17 -3.24 -2.69 3.04
C ILE A 17 -4.53 -2.32 2.31
N ALA A 18 -4.42 -1.60 1.19
CA ALA A 18 -5.58 -1.23 0.38
C ALA A 18 -6.33 -2.47 -0.13
N MET A 19 -5.61 -3.48 -0.60
CA MET A 19 -6.19 -4.76 -1.05
C MET A 19 -6.98 -5.45 0.04
N ILE A 20 -6.41 -5.55 1.26
CA ILE A 20 -7.09 -6.19 2.39
C ILE A 20 -8.30 -5.38 2.84
N HIS A 21 -8.17 -4.05 2.92
CA HIS A 21 -9.22 -3.19 3.42
C HIS A 21 -10.43 -3.12 2.47
N HIS A 22 -10.18 -3.12 1.17
CA HIS A 22 -11.21 -2.99 0.14
C HIS A 22 -11.59 -4.30 -0.56
N GLY A 23 -11.00 -5.44 -0.15
CA GLY A 23 -11.27 -6.74 -0.77
C GLY A 23 -10.85 -6.80 -2.24
N ILE A 24 -9.74 -6.14 -2.60
CA ILE A 24 -9.23 -6.13 -3.98
C ILE A 24 -8.29 -7.33 -4.15
N ASP A 25 -8.65 -8.24 -5.04
CA ASP A 25 -7.91 -9.49 -5.26
C ASP A 25 -6.79 -9.34 -6.30
N ASP A 26 -6.81 -8.29 -7.11
CA ASP A 26 -5.89 -8.09 -8.23
C ASP A 26 -5.12 -6.77 -8.11
N ILE A 27 -3.80 -6.87 -7.89
CA ILE A 27 -2.91 -5.71 -7.75
C ILE A 27 -2.75 -4.91 -9.05
N ARG A 28 -3.02 -5.51 -10.21
CA ARG A 28 -2.88 -4.83 -11.51
C ARG A 28 -3.83 -3.66 -11.67
N LEU A 29 -4.97 -3.69 -10.97
CA LEU A 29 -5.94 -2.60 -10.95
C LEU A 29 -5.32 -1.27 -10.49
N PHE A 30 -4.26 -1.30 -9.68
CA PHE A 30 -3.52 -0.09 -9.26
C PHE A 30 -2.54 0.42 -10.33
N LEU A 31 -2.11 -0.43 -11.27
CA LEU A 31 -1.07 -0.11 -12.25
C LEU A 31 -1.63 0.28 -13.62
N GLU A 32 -2.82 -0.23 -13.95
CA GLU A 32 -3.45 -0.06 -15.27
C GLU A 32 -4.02 1.35 -15.52
N SER A 33 -4.05 2.23 -14.51
CA SER A 33 -4.57 3.61 -14.58
C SER A 33 -5.99 3.70 -15.16
N ASP A 34 -6.85 2.73 -14.83
CA ASP A 34 -8.22 2.67 -15.34
C ASP A 34 -9.14 3.63 -14.58
N MET A 35 -9.76 4.57 -15.30
CA MET A 35 -10.72 5.51 -14.73
C MET A 35 -11.94 4.83 -14.09
N ARG A 36 -12.33 3.63 -14.53
CA ARG A 36 -13.42 2.84 -13.93
C ARG A 36 -13.09 2.43 -12.51
N PHE A 37 -11.82 2.10 -12.25
CA PHE A 37 -11.32 1.76 -10.92
C PHE A 37 -11.28 3.01 -10.03
N THR A 38 -10.65 4.08 -10.48
CA THR A 38 -10.52 5.33 -9.70
C THR A 38 -11.88 5.91 -9.30
N ARG A 39 -12.90 5.81 -10.17
CA ARG A 39 -14.26 6.30 -9.90
C ARG A 39 -14.97 5.58 -8.74
N GLN A 40 -14.50 4.40 -8.32
CA GLN A 40 -15.08 3.68 -7.18
C GLN A 40 -14.74 4.35 -5.83
N PHE A 41 -13.78 5.29 -5.82
CA PHE A 41 -13.29 5.98 -4.63
C PHE A 41 -13.53 7.50 -4.73
N PRO A 42 -14.78 7.98 -4.62
CA PRO A 42 -15.08 9.41 -4.63
C PRO A 42 -14.51 10.12 -3.39
N SER A 43 -14.10 11.38 -3.57
CA SER A 43 -13.61 12.29 -2.52
C SER A 43 -14.72 12.75 -1.57
#